data_AF-A0A0G1E8A9-F1
#
_entry.id   AF-A0A0G1E8A9-F1
#
_cell.length_a   1.000
_cell.length_b   1.000
_cell.length_c   1.000
_cell.angle_alpha   90.00
_cell.angle_beta   90.00
_cell.angle_gamma   90.00
#
_symmetry.space_group_name_H-M   'P 1'
#
loop_
_entity.id
_entity.type
_entity.pdbx_description
1 polymer ?
#
loop_
_entity_poly.entity_id
_entity_poly.type
_entity_poly.pdbx_seq_one_letter_code
_entity_poly.pdbx_strand_id
1 'polypeptide(L)'
;MGKILSINHKLGKADISLDDVLIRLFIKYYNGTCSEIRIWKLPLKRSFWSMFNVKNLIWAIYNDDAKYIHGWFSRDGDILEVLTRKIEKCNNYNDLKELLIKLENIINGISLPHDEL
;
A
#
# COMPACT_ATOMS: atom_id res chain seq x y z
N MET A 1 4.44 -14.95 -6.48
CA MET A 1 3.45 -13.88 -6.31
C MET A 1 2.97 -13.89 -4.87
N GLY A 2 2.66 -12.72 -4.33
CA GLY A 2 2.13 -12.56 -2.99
C GLY A 2 0.77 -13.22 -2.81
N LYS A 3 0.35 -13.36 -1.56
CA LYS A 3 -0.95 -13.92 -1.17
C LYS A 3 -1.71 -12.93 -0.31
N ILE A 4 -2.87 -12.47 -0.78
CA ILE A 4 -3.79 -11.69 0.05
C ILE A 4 -4.30 -12.59 1.19
N LEU A 5 -4.04 -12.18 2.42
CA LEU A 5 -4.53 -12.88 3.61
C LEU A 5 -5.88 -12.33 4.06
N SER A 6 -6.07 -11.02 3.99
CA SER A 6 -7.36 -10.38 4.29
C SER A 6 -7.45 -8.98 3.70
N ILE A 7 -8.69 -8.55 3.40
CA ILE A 7 -9.06 -7.16 3.11
C ILE A 7 -10.24 -6.83 4.02
N ASN A 8 -10.14 -5.70 4.74
CA ASN A 8 -11.17 -5.21 5.63
C ASN A 8 -11.46 -3.74 5.31
N HIS A 9 -12.47 -3.52 4.48
CA HIS A 9 -12.89 -2.17 4.06
C HIS A 9 -13.39 -1.32 5.23
N LYS A 10 -14.00 -1.91 6.26
CA LYS A 10 -14.46 -1.16 7.45
C LYS A 10 -13.30 -0.55 8.23
N LEU A 11 -12.15 -1.22 8.24
CA LEU A 11 -10.93 -0.75 8.89
C LEU A 11 -9.95 -0.08 7.92
N GLY A 12 -10.27 0.00 6.63
CA GLY A 12 -9.37 0.49 5.60
C GLY A 12 -8.05 -0.29 5.55
N LYS A 13 -8.07 -1.61 5.77
CA LYS A 13 -6.86 -2.39 6.04
C LYS A 13 -6.77 -3.63 5.15
N ALA A 14 -5.58 -3.93 4.64
CA ALA A 14 -5.28 -5.21 4.01
C ALA A 14 -3.99 -5.83 4.57
N ASP A 15 -3.92 -7.16 4.53
CA ASP A 15 -2.78 -7.97 4.95
C ASP A 15 -2.37 -8.89 3.77
N ILE A 16 -1.14 -8.76 3.28
CA ILE A 16 -0.58 -9.51 2.14
C ILE A 16 0.72 -10.22 2.54
N SER A 17 0.81 -11.53 2.34
CA SER A 17 2.05 -12.29 2.53
C SER A 17 2.91 -12.24 1.27
N LEU A 18 4.17 -11.84 1.38
CA LEU A 18 5.21 -11.94 0.34
C LEU A 18 6.31 -12.85 0.88
N ASP A 19 6.58 -14.01 0.28
CA ASP A 19 7.57 -15.01 0.74
C ASP A 19 7.66 -15.13 2.29
N ASP A 20 8.61 -14.42 2.91
CA ASP A 20 8.90 -14.45 4.36
C ASP A 20 8.47 -13.19 5.15
N VAL A 21 7.72 -12.29 4.52
CA VAL A 21 7.29 -11.02 5.11
C VAL A 21 5.79 -10.85 4.94
N LEU A 22 5.14 -10.24 5.93
CA LEU A 22 3.74 -9.85 5.78
C LEU A 22 3.66 -8.32 5.68
N ILE A 23 3.05 -7.88 4.61
CA ILE A 23 2.80 -6.49 4.29
C ILE A 23 1.42 -6.13 4.80
N ARG A 24 1.35 -5.06 5.59
CA ARG A 24 0.09 -4.52 6.06
C ARG A 24 -0.11 -3.17 5.40
N LEU A 25 -1.21 -3.03 4.67
CA LEU A 25 -1.67 -1.78 4.07
C LEU A 25 -2.76 -1.19 4.95
N PHE A 26 -2.70 0.12 5.19
CA PHE A 26 -3.75 0.89 5.83
C PHE A 26 -4.06 2.11 4.98
N ILE A 27 -5.34 2.40 4.83
CA ILE A 27 -5.87 3.55 4.13
C ILE A 27 -6.91 4.21 5.03
N LYS A 28 -6.77 5.53 5.22
CA LYS A 28 -7.75 6.33 5.95
C LYS A 28 -8.46 7.26 4.99
N TYR A 29 -9.79 7.27 5.07
CA TYR A 29 -10.61 8.22 4.33
C TYR A 29 -11.06 9.35 5.26
N TYR A 30 -11.11 10.56 4.72
CA TYR A 30 -11.70 11.73 5.34
C TYR A 30 -12.61 12.42 4.32
N ASN A 31 -13.89 12.61 4.67
CA ASN A 31 -14.90 13.17 3.78
C ASN A 31 -14.99 12.49 2.40
N GLY A 32 -14.85 11.16 2.35
CA GLY A 32 -14.94 10.37 1.11
C GLY A 32 -13.65 10.34 0.27
N THR A 33 -12.61 11.06 0.67
CA THR A 33 -11.31 11.06 -0.03
C THR A 33 -10.25 10.38 0.81
N CYS A 34 -9.34 9.65 0.17
CA CYS A 34 -8.14 9.15 0.82
C CYS A 34 -7.34 10.32 1.41
N SER A 35 -7.02 10.20 2.70
CA SER A 35 -6.25 11.18 3.48
C SER A 35 -4.91 10.65 3.93
N GLU A 36 -4.71 9.33 3.83
CA GLU A 36 -3.54 8.65 4.36
C GLU A 36 -3.43 7.25 3.79
N ILE A 37 -2.22 6.88 3.40
CA ILE A 37 -1.86 5.52 2.99
C ILE A 37 -0.59 5.16 3.74
N ARG A 38 -0.56 4.00 4.38
CA ARG A 38 0.59 3.50 5.12
C ARG A 38 0.81 2.03 4.82
N ILE A 39 2.06 1.66 4.59
CA ILE A 39 2.48 0.28 4.32
C ILE A 39 3.55 -0.10 5.33
N TRP A 40 3.32 -1.22 6.02
CA TRP A 40 4.26 -1.78 6.96
C TRP A 40 4.76 -3.14 6.51
N LYS A 41 6.04 -3.41 6.74
CA LYS A 41 6.68 -4.72 6.69
C LYS A 41 6.87 -5.22 8.12
N LEU A 42 6.17 -6.27 8.51
CA LEU A 42 6.42 -6.92 9.81
C LEU A 42 6.97 -8.38 9.59
N PRO A 43 7.43 -9.08 10.64
CA PRO A 43 7.86 -10.49 10.54
C PRO A 43 6.66 -11.45 10.45
N LEU A 44 6.74 -12.68 9.92
CA LEU A 44 5.56 -13.57 9.77
C LEU A 44 4.90 -14.00 11.10
N LYS A 45 5.68 -14.14 12.18
CA LYS A 45 5.17 -14.46 13.53
C LYS A 45 4.99 -13.18 14.32
N ARG A 46 3.75 -12.72 14.57
CA ARG A 46 3.49 -11.39 15.16
C ARG A 46 2.59 -11.44 16.39
N SER A 47 2.92 -10.58 17.35
CA SER A 47 1.98 -9.95 18.27
C SER A 47 1.63 -8.54 17.78
N PHE A 48 0.52 -7.98 18.25
CA PHE A 48 0.05 -6.60 17.96
C PHE A 48 1.16 -5.54 18.13
N TRP A 49 2.05 -5.75 19.11
CA TRP A 49 3.18 -4.88 19.43
C TRP A 49 4.18 -4.64 18.31
N SER A 50 4.29 -5.58 17.37
CA SER A 50 5.18 -5.45 16.20
C SER A 50 4.84 -4.24 15.31
N MET A 51 3.63 -3.68 15.40
CA MET A 51 3.23 -2.49 14.64
C MET A 51 3.76 -1.16 15.21
N PHE A 52 4.07 -1.09 16.51
CA PHE A 52 4.55 0.15 17.14
C PHE A 52 6.05 0.39 16.92
N ASN A 53 6.75 -0.59 16.34
CA ASN A 53 8.13 -0.39 15.94
C ASN A 53 8.17 0.37 14.60
N VAL A 54 8.51 1.66 14.64
CA VAL A 54 8.58 2.54 13.45
C VAL A 54 9.48 1.97 12.36
N LYS A 55 10.48 1.14 12.70
CA LYS A 55 11.35 0.46 11.73
C LYS A 55 10.59 -0.46 10.75
N ASN A 56 9.35 -0.81 11.10
CA ASN A 56 8.49 -1.64 10.28
C ASN A 56 7.58 -0.84 9.35
N LEU A 57 7.43 0.48 9.54
CA LEU A 57 6.76 1.35 8.56
C LEU A 57 7.72 1.60 7.42
N ILE A 58 7.35 1.19 6.20
CA ILE A 58 8.24 1.25 5.04
C ILE A 58 7.82 2.32 4.01
N TRP A 59 6.55 2.73 4.03
CA TRP A 59 6.06 3.78 3.16
C TRP A 59 4.81 4.41 3.75
N ALA A 60 4.71 5.73 3.69
CA ALA A 60 3.55 6.45 4.15
C ALA A 60 3.40 7.78 3.41
N ILE A 61 2.17 8.09 3.01
CA ILE A 61 1.80 9.37 2.43
C ILE A 61 0.54 9.91 3.09
N TYR A 62 0.40 11.22 3.11
CA TYR A 62 -0.62 11.92 3.88
C TYR A 62 -1.21 13.06 3.06
N ASN A 63 -2.43 13.46 3.42
CA ASN A 63 -3.12 14.64 2.91
C ASN A 63 -3.11 14.69 1.37
N ASP A 64 -2.55 15.73 0.78
CA ASP A 64 -2.69 16.02 -0.64
C ASP A 64 -2.02 14.96 -1.53
N ASP A 65 -0.90 14.38 -1.11
CA ASP A 65 -0.27 13.26 -1.82
C ASP A 65 -1.17 12.02 -1.83
N ALA A 66 -1.82 11.73 -0.70
CA ALA A 66 -2.76 10.63 -0.59
C ALA A 66 -4.02 10.86 -1.45
N LYS A 67 -4.53 12.10 -1.48
CA LYS A 67 -5.63 12.49 -2.37
C LYS A 67 -5.23 12.37 -3.84
N TYR A 68 -4.00 12.77 -4.17
CA TYR A 68 -3.48 12.71 -5.53
C TYR A 68 -3.37 11.27 -6.02
N ILE A 69 -2.77 10.38 -5.23
CA ILE A 69 -2.70 8.94 -5.54
C ILE A 69 -4.10 8.32 -5.63
N HIS A 70 -5.04 8.72 -4.76
CA HIS A 70 -6.44 8.28 -4.88
C HIS A 70 -7.10 8.73 -6.18
N GLY A 71 -6.88 9.98 -6.60
CA GLY A 71 -7.34 10.48 -7.89
C GLY A 71 -6.73 9.72 -9.07
N TRP A 72 -5.44 9.39 -8.98
CA TRP A 72 -4.71 8.65 -10.02
C TRP A 72 -5.31 7.26 -10.30
N PHE A 73 -5.79 6.58 -9.25
CA PHE A 73 -6.43 5.26 -9.33
C PHE A 73 -7.96 5.30 -9.38
N SER A 74 -8.58 6.48 -9.49
CA SER A 74 -10.05 6.63 -9.42
C SER A 74 -10.83 5.81 -10.45
N ARG A 75 -10.22 5.48 -11.60
CA ARG A 75 -10.83 4.65 -12.66
C ARG A 75 -10.70 3.15 -12.41
N ASP A 76 -9.77 2.75 -11.54
CA ASP A 76 -9.45 1.35 -11.27
C ASP A 76 -10.28 0.77 -10.11
N GLY A 77 -10.97 1.63 -9.36
CA GLY A 77 -11.88 1.25 -8.28
C GLY A 77 -11.45 1.76 -6.90
N ASP A 78 -11.82 1.03 -5.85
CA ASP A 78 -11.44 1.37 -4.48
C ASP A 78 -9.93 1.26 -4.29
N ILE A 79 -9.28 2.34 -3.84
CA ILE A 79 -7.82 2.40 -3.75
C ILE A 79 -7.23 1.32 -2.83
N LEU A 80 -7.95 0.92 -1.78
CA LEU A 80 -7.51 -0.19 -0.92
C LEU A 80 -7.38 -1.47 -1.71
N GLU A 81 -8.37 -1.78 -2.54
CA GLU A 81 -8.38 -2.97 -3.37
C GLU A 81 -7.32 -2.88 -4.48
N VAL A 82 -7.23 -1.73 -5.17
CA VAL A 82 -6.24 -1.50 -6.23
C VAL A 82 -4.81 -1.70 -5.72
N LEU A 83 -4.44 -1.03 -4.62
CA LEU A 83 -3.10 -1.16 -4.04
C LEU A 83 -2.85 -2.57 -3.51
N THR A 84 -3.86 -3.20 -2.90
CA THR A 84 -3.73 -4.59 -2.43
C THR A 84 -3.42 -5.54 -3.59
N ARG A 85 -4.12 -5.39 -4.73
CA ARG A 85 -3.90 -6.20 -5.94
C ARG A 85 -2.55 -5.94 -6.59
N LYS A 86 -2.08 -4.69 -6.60
CA LYS A 86 -0.72 -4.38 -7.08
C LYS A 86 0.36 -4.99 -6.18
N ILE A 87 0.21 -4.89 -4.86
CA ILE A 87 1.13 -5.52 -3.90
C ILE A 87 1.09 -7.06 -4.01
N GLU A 88 -0.07 -7.67 -4.26
CA GLU A 88 -0.20 -9.11 -4.50
C GLU A 88 0.65 -9.59 -5.70
N LYS A 89 0.83 -8.77 -6.73
CA LYS A 89 1.67 -9.11 -7.89
C LYS A 89 3.17 -9.13 -7.56
N CYS A 90 3.60 -8.47 -6.50
CA CYS A 90 4.99 -8.54 -6.04
C CYS A 90 5.33 -9.97 -5.57
N ASN A 91 6.48 -10.52 -5.97
CA ASN A 91 6.92 -11.82 -5.46
C ASN A 91 7.59 -11.68 -4.10
N ASN A 92 8.40 -10.64 -3.95
CA ASN A 92 9.25 -10.43 -2.78
C ASN A 92 9.27 -8.94 -2.36
N TYR A 93 10.07 -8.63 -1.34
CA TYR A 93 10.16 -7.26 -0.82
C TYR A 93 10.86 -6.27 -1.77
N ASN A 94 11.77 -6.71 -2.64
CA ASN A 94 12.40 -5.84 -3.63
C ASN A 94 11.40 -5.40 -4.71
N ASP A 95 10.58 -6.32 -5.21
CA ASP A 95 9.49 -5.99 -6.14
C ASP A 95 8.52 -4.95 -5.53
N LEU A 96 8.23 -5.09 -4.23
CA LEU A 96 7.44 -4.09 -3.50
C LEU A 96 8.15 -2.73 -3.45
N LYS A 97 9.45 -2.69 -3.18
CA LYS A 97 10.20 -1.41 -3.19
C LYS A 97 10.13 -0.72 -4.55
N GLU A 98 10.26 -1.47 -5.64
CA GLU A 98 10.14 -0.92 -6.99
C GLU A 98 8.74 -0.33 -7.24
N LEU A 99 7.68 -1.03 -6.81
CA LEU A 99 6.32 -0.50 -6.84
C LEU A 99 6.20 0.82 -6.04
N LEU A 100 6.76 0.87 -4.83
CA LEU A 100 6.72 2.07 -3.99
C LEU A 100 7.48 3.25 -4.63
N ILE A 101 8.63 2.99 -5.25
CA ILE A 101 9.39 4.02 -6.00
C ILE A 101 8.56 4.54 -7.17
N LYS A 102 7.86 3.66 -7.90
CA LYS A 102 6.95 4.09 -8.99
C LYS A 102 5.83 4.98 -8.45
N LEU A 103 5.25 4.65 -7.29
CA LEU A 103 4.24 5.50 -6.65
C LEU A 103 4.81 6.87 -6.22
N GLU A 104 6.04 6.91 -5.69
CA GLU A 104 6.71 8.19 -5.38
C GLU A 104 6.98 9.02 -6.63
N ASN A 105 7.38 8.38 -7.73
CA ASN A 105 7.58 9.06 -9.01
C ASN A 105 6.28 9.73 -9.51
N ILE A 106 5.13 9.06 -9.35
CA ILE A 106 3.82 9.65 -9.67
C ILE A 106 3.56 10.91 -8.84
N ILE A 107 3.80 10.85 -7.52
CA ILE A 107 3.64 12.00 -6.60
C ILE A 107 4.56 13.15 -7.03
N ASN A 108 5.78 12.83 -7.44
CA ASN A 108 6.77 13.81 -7.92
C ASN A 108 6.52 14.31 -9.36
N GLY A 109 5.39 13.93 -9.99
CA GLY A 109 5.01 14.40 -11.32
C GLY A 109 5.80 13.75 -12.47
N ILE A 110 6.49 12.64 -12.22
CA ILE A 110 7.19 11.88 -13.26
C ILE A 110 6.16 11.02 -13.98
N SER A 111 5.96 11.32 -15.27
CA SER A 111 5.06 10.57 -16.16
C SER A 111 5.52 9.12 -16.31
N LEU A 112 4.80 8.19 -15.69
CA LEU A 112 4.92 6.76 -15.95
C LEU A 112 3.71 6.29 -16.79
N PRO A 113 3.90 5.37 -17.76
CA PRO A 113 2.79 4.70 -18.41
C PRO A 113 1.93 4.00 -17.36
N HIS A 114 0.61 4.19 -17.42
CA HIS A 114 -0.32 3.62 -16.43
C HIS A 114 -0.25 2.09 -16.36
N ASP A 115 0.12 1.46 -17.50
CA ASP A 115 0.31 0.01 -17.66
C ASP A 115 1.59 -0.55 -17.00
N GLU A 116 2.52 0.30 -16.56
CA GLU A 116 3.78 -0.12 -15.92
C GLU A 116 3.68 -0.26 -14.39
N LEU A 117 2.49 -0.06 -13.81
CA LEU A 117 2.21 -0.17 -12.37
C LEU A 117 1.56 -1.49 -11.95
#